data_AF-A0A497ZSH3-F1
#
_entry.id   AF-A0A497ZSH3-F1
#
_cell.length_a   1.000
_cell.length_b   1.000
_cell.length_c   1.000
_cell.angle_alpha   90.00
_cell.angle_beta   90.00
_cell.angle_gamma   90.00
#
_symmetry.space_group_name_H-M   'P 1'
#
loop_
_entity.id
_entity.type
_entity.pdbx_description
1 polymer ?
#
loop_
_entity_poly.entity_id
_entity_poly.type
_entity_poly.pdbx_seq_one_letter_code
_entity_poly.pdbx_strand_id
1 'polypeptide(L)' 'MSHHEEEHEKLPALGQPPEGRDTLPEPDFANEHDRTAVDRDIITGADADEREPEASRGWAGEDHGTTPT' A
#
# COMPACT_ATOMS: atom_id res chain seq x y z
N MET A 1 -31.75 17.49 27.28
CA MET A 1 -30.66 16.64 26.78
C MET A 1 -29.37 17.40 26.98
N SER A 2 -28.57 17.05 27.99
CA SER A 2 -27.27 17.69 28.20
C SER A 2 -26.27 17.00 27.28
N HIS A 3 -25.74 17.72 26.29
CA HIS A 3 -24.63 17.23 25.47
C HIS A 3 -23.41 17.11 26.39
N HIS A 4 -22.97 15.88 26.67
CA HIS A 4 -21.62 15.64 27.15
C HIS A 4 -20.73 15.69 25.91
N GLU A 5 -20.10 16.83 25.65
CA GLU A 5 -18.90 16.86 24.84
C GLU A 5 -17.78 16.34 25.74
N GLU A 6 -17.47 15.05 25.59
CA GLU A 6 -16.23 14.50 26.11
C GLU A 6 -15.08 15.24 25.42
N GLU A 7 -14.31 16.00 26.19
CA GLU A 7 -13.08 16.64 25.71
C GLU A 7 -12.08 15.52 25.37
N HIS A 8 -12.14 15.02 24.13
CA HIS A 8 -11.10 14.14 23.61
C HIS A 8 -9.80 14.95 23.54
N GLU A 9 -8.81 14.55 24.34
CA GLU A 9 -7.42 14.97 24.20
C GLU A 9 -7.04 14.90 22.72
N LYS A 10 -6.51 15.99 22.15
CA LYS A 10 -6.09 16.07 20.75
C LYS A 10 -4.77 15.33 20.55
N LEU A 11 -4.78 14.03 20.80
CA LEU A 11 -3.63 13.18 20.54
C LEU A 11 -3.47 13.07 19.01
N PRO A 12 -2.24 13.23 18.49
CA PRO A 12 -1.99 13.03 17.07
C PRO A 12 -2.33 11.59 16.68
N ALA A 13 -2.77 11.41 15.44
CA ALA A 13 -3.05 10.07 14.93
C ALA A 13 -1.77 9.23 14.93
N LEU A 14 -1.90 7.93 15.17
CA LEU A 14 -0.77 7.00 15.04
C LEU A 14 -0.23 7.06 13.60
N GLY A 15 1.07 7.31 13.47
CA GLY A 15 1.73 7.47 12.17
C GLY A 15 1.59 8.86 11.55
N GLN A 16 0.92 9.82 12.21
CA GLN A 16 0.97 11.21 11.79
C GLN A 16 2.41 11.71 11.90
N PRO A 17 3.03 12.18 10.80
CA PRO A 17 4.36 12.76 10.88
C PRO A 17 4.35 13.97 11.81
N PRO A 18 5.45 14.23 12.53
CA PRO A 18 5.55 15.41 13.36
C PRO A 18 5.34 16.66 12.52
N GLU A 19 4.69 17.67 13.10
CA GLU A 19 4.49 18.95 12.44
C GLU A 19 5.85 19.57 12.10
N GLY A 20 6.04 19.96 10.84
CA GLY A 20 7.30 20.49 10.35
C GLY A 20 7.33 20.54 8.83
N ARG A 21 8.25 21.34 8.27
CA ARG A 21 8.57 21.22 6.85
C ARG A 21 9.28 19.90 6.64
N ASP A 22 8.87 19.14 5.64
CA ASP A 22 9.67 18.01 5.19
C ASP A 22 11.07 18.53 4.85
N THR A 23 12.07 18.01 5.57
CA THR A 23 13.48 18.35 5.34
C THR A 23 14.15 17.36 4.41
N LEU A 24 13.43 16.31 4.00
CA LEU A 24 13.92 15.38 3.01
C LEU A 24 13.96 16.07 1.65
N PRO A 25 14.95 15.75 0.82
CA PRO A 25 14.97 16.20 -0.56
C PRO A 25 13.72 15.68 -1.27
N GLU A 26 13.21 16.48 -2.19
CA GLU A 26 12.08 16.10 -3.03
C GLU A 26 12.44 14.80 -3.76
N PRO A 27 11.63 13.73 -3.64
CA PRO A 27 11.95 12.46 -4.28
C PRO A 27 11.97 12.62 -5.80
N ASP A 28 12.99 12.05 -6.45
CA ASP A 28 13.09 12.01 -7.91
C ASP A 28 12.22 10.87 -8.46
N PHE A 29 10.90 11.01 -8.29
CA PHE A 29 9.92 10.01 -8.73
C PHE A 29 10.01 9.71 -10.23
N ALA A 30 10.46 10.68 -11.03
CA ALA A 30 10.60 10.53 -12.47
C ALA A 30 11.68 9.49 -12.83
N ASN A 31 12.79 9.49 -12.12
CA ASN A 31 13.94 8.62 -12.37
C ASN A 31 13.86 7.30 -11.58
N GLU A 32 13.14 7.30 -10.46
CA GLU A 32 12.93 6.11 -9.66
C GLU A 32 12.10 5.06 -10.41
N HIS A 33 11.12 5.50 -11.21
CA HIS A 33 10.30 4.60 -12.03
C HIS A 33 11.16 3.74 -12.95
N ASP A 34 12.07 4.33 -13.72
CA ASP A 34 12.89 3.57 -14.67
C ASP A 34 13.90 2.63 -13.99
N ARG A 35 14.28 2.93 -12.75
CA ARG A 35 15.23 2.12 -11.96
C ARG A 35 14.58 0.96 -11.21
N THR A 36 13.31 1.12 -10.87
CA THR A 36 12.56 0.16 -10.02
C THR A 36 11.43 -0.52 -10.77
N ALA A 37 11.15 -0.10 -12.00
CA ALA A 37 10.19 -0.74 -12.86
C ALA A 37 10.56 -2.20 -13.06
N VAL A 38 9.52 -3.03 -13.01
CA VAL A 38 9.60 -4.42 -13.39
C VAL A 38 9.97 -4.51 -14.86
N ASP A 39 10.75 -5.53 -15.23
CA ASP A 39 11.13 -5.77 -16.62
C ASP A 39 9.90 -5.81 -17.52
N ARG A 40 10.01 -5.22 -18.71
CA ARG A 40 8.91 -5.18 -19.67
C ARG A 40 8.53 -6.58 -20.16
N ASP A 41 9.47 -7.52 -20.19
CA ASP A 41 9.19 -8.90 -20.58
C ASP A 41 8.31 -9.59 -19.54
N ILE A 42 8.52 -9.29 -18.25
CA ILE A 42 7.66 -9.74 -17.14
C ILE A 42 6.26 -9.12 -17.27
N ILE A 43 6.16 -7.81 -17.54
CA ILE A 43 4.88 -7.09 -17.66
C ILE A 43 4.08 -7.59 -18.86
N THR A 44 4.75 -7.83 -19.99
CA THR A 44 4.10 -8.30 -21.22
C THR A 44 3.87 -9.80 -21.25
N GLY A 45 4.44 -10.55 -20.30
CA GLY A 45 4.41 -12.01 -20.27
C GLY A 45 5.25 -12.65 -21.37
N ALA A 46 6.18 -11.90 -21.97
CA ALA A 46 7.08 -12.41 -22.99
C ALA A 46 8.06 -13.46 -22.43
N ASP A 47 8.29 -13.44 -21.12
CA ASP A 47 9.14 -14.37 -20.39
C ASP A 47 8.37 -15.52 -19.71
N ALA A 48 7.07 -15.69 -20.02
CA ALA A 48 6.21 -16.65 -19.34
C ALA A 48 6.69 -18.11 -19.48
N ASP A 49 7.40 -18.44 -20.57
CA ASP A 49 7.97 -19.77 -20.79
C ASP A 49 9.29 -20.00 -20.02
N GLU A 50 9.92 -18.92 -19.54
CA GLU A 50 11.18 -18.96 -18.79
C GLU A 50 10.96 -18.90 -17.28
N ARG A 51 9.84 -18.32 -16.83
CA ARG A 51 9.49 -18.18 -15.41
C ARG A 51 8.83 -19.43 -14.86
N GLU A 52 9.06 -19.66 -13.57
CA GLU A 52 8.30 -20.64 -12.81
C GLU A 52 6.82 -20.26 -12.77
N PRO A 53 5.89 -21.24 -12.81
CA PRO A 53 4.45 -20.97 -12.76
C PRO A 53 4.07 -20.17 -11.51
N GLU A 54 3.39 -19.04 -11.70
CA GLU A 54 2.83 -18.27 -10.61
C GLU A 54 1.66 -19.05 -10.00
N ALA A 55 1.87 -19.61 -8.80
CA ALA A 55 0.78 -20.14 -8.01
C ALA A 55 0.04 -18.98 -7.35
N SER A 56 -1.29 -18.97 -7.44
CA SER A 56 -2.14 -18.06 -6.65
C SER A 56 -1.78 -18.27 -5.18
N ARG A 57 -0.99 -17.36 -4.63
CA ARG A 57 -0.66 -17.37 -3.21
C ARG A 57 -1.82 -16.71 -2.51
N GLY A 58 -2.90 -17.50 -2.39
CA GLY A 58 -4.23 -17.07 -2.00
C GLY A 58 -4.18 -15.92 -1.00
N TRP A 59 -4.75 -14.78 -1.34
CA TRP A 59 -4.92 -13.75 -0.32
C TRP A 59 -5.98 -14.24 0.66
N ALA A 60 -5.86 -13.91 1.95
CA ALA A 60 -6.83 -14.29 2.99
C ALA A 60 -8.23 -13.64 2.81
N GLY A 61 -8.57 -13.18 1.61
CA GLY A 61 -9.87 -12.68 1.16
C GLY A 61 -10.32 -13.25 -0.19
N GLU A 62 -9.48 -14.03 -0.88
CA GLU A 62 -9.74 -14.52 -2.24
C GLU A 62 -10.89 -15.54 -2.29
N ASP A 63 -11.04 -16.34 -1.22
CA ASP A 63 -12.10 -17.35 -1.08
C ASP A 63 -13.20 -16.99 -0.06
N HIS A 64 -13.20 -15.77 0.47
CA HIS A 64 -14.12 -15.40 1.57
C HIS A 64 -15.51 -15.00 1.06
N GLY A 65 -16.24 -15.99 0.54
CA GLY A 65 -17.69 -16.05 0.71
C GLY A 65 -18.00 -16.43 2.17
N THR A 66 -18.03 -15.47 3.09
CA THR A 66 -18.59 -15.74 4.42
C THR A 66 -20.10 -15.80 4.28
N THR A 67 -20.67 -16.99 4.18
CA THR A 67 -22.10 -17.19 4.40
C THR A 67 -22.38 -16.83 5.86
N PRO A 68 -23.12 -15.74 6.15
CA PRO A 68 -23.50 -15.44 7.54
C PRO A 68 -24.47 -16.52 8.01
N THR A 69 -24.15 -17.17 9.13
CA THR A 69 -25.11 -17.97 9.91
C THR A 69 -25.86 -17.06 10.86
#